data_AF-A0A438JDU3-F1
#
_entry.id   AF-A0A438JDU3-F1
#
_cell.length_a   1.000
_cell.length_b   1.000
_cell.length_c   1.000
_cell.angle_alpha   90.00
_cell.angle_beta   90.00
_cell.angle_gamma   90.00
#
_symmetry.space_group_name_H-M   'P 1'
#
loop_
_entity.id
_entity.type
_entity.pdbx_description
1 polymer ?
#
loop_
_entity_poly.entity_id
_entity_poly.type
_entity_poly.pdbx_seq_one_letter_code
_entity_poly.pdbx_strand_id
1 'polypeptide(L)' 'MVGVAIRFEASNPGVWFMHCHVERHLTWGMETAFIVKNGKHPEAQMLPPPSDMPPC' A
#
# COMPACT_ATOMS: atom_id res chain seq x y z
N MET A 1 25.99 -0.19 -14.88
CA MET A 1 25.07 0.12 -13.76
C MET A 1 24.11 -1.04 -13.62
N VAL A 2 24.10 -1.73 -12.47
CA VAL A 2 23.12 -2.78 -12.17
C VAL A 2 22.08 -2.13 -11.26
N GLY A 3 20.83 -2.11 -11.69
CA GLY A 3 19.69 -1.65 -10.90
C GLY A 3 18.79 -2.83 -10.52
N VAL A 4 17.94 -2.63 -9.51
CA VAL A 4 16.90 -3.60 -9.14
C VAL A 4 15.60 -3.18 -9.79
N ALA A 5 14.93 -4.10 -10.48
CA ALA A 5 13.61 -3.88 -11.06
C ALA A 5 12.62 -4.90 -10.51
N ILE A 6 11.48 -4.43 -10.01
CA ILE A 6 10.41 -5.25 -9.44
C ILE A 6 9.14 -5.01 -10.27
N ARG A 7 8.37 -6.07 -10.51
CA ARG A 7 7.07 -6.01 -11.21
C ARG A 7 6.04 -6.79 -10.39
N PHE A 8 4.87 -6.21 -10.24
CA PHE A 8 3.71 -6.85 -9.61
C PHE A 8 2.43 -6.36 -10.29
N GLU A 9 1.36 -7.14 -10.18
CA GLU A 9 0.03 -6.72 -10.60
C GLU A 9 -0.70 -6.06 -9.42
N ALA A 10 -1.23 -4.86 -9.62
CA ALA A 10 -1.99 -4.13 -8.61
C ALA A 10 -3.46 -4.59 -8.57
N SER A 11 -3.68 -5.87 -8.24
CA SER A 11 -5.01 -6.52 -8.22
C SER A 11 -5.67 -6.55 -6.84
N ASN A 12 -5.11 -5.86 -5.85
CA ASN A 12 -5.61 -5.82 -4.47
C ASN A 12 -5.99 -4.38 -4.03
N PRO A 13 -7.29 -4.01 -4.04
CA PRO A 13 -7.76 -2.68 -3.66
C PRO A 13 -7.42 -2.34 -2.22
N GLY A 14 -6.76 -1.21 -1.99
CA GLY A 14 -6.26 -0.85 -0.67
C GLY A 14 -5.37 0.38 -0.68
N VAL A 15 -4.92 0.76 0.51
CA VAL A 15 -3.81 1.68 0.71
C VAL A 15 -2.61 0.86 1.19
N TRP A 16 -1.56 0.78 0.38
CA TRP A 16 -0.41 -0.09 0.61
C TRP A 16 0.85 0.71 0.89
N PHE A 17 1.49 0.45 2.03
CA PHE A 17 2.69 1.15 2.45
C PHE A 17 3.95 0.57 1.82
N MET A 18 4.77 1.40 1.17
CA MET A 18 6.04 1.04 0.57
C MET A 18 7.13 1.92 1.16
N HIS A 19 8.13 1.32 1.79
CA HIS A 19 9.17 2.08 2.47
C HIS A 19 10.49 1.33 2.51
N CYS A 20 11.55 2.06 2.84
CA CYS A 20 12.80 1.41 3.22
C CYS A 20 12.60 0.68 4.56
N HIS A 21 12.94 -0.61 4.63
CA HIS A 21 12.76 -1.40 5.84
C HIS A 21 13.78 -1.07 6.96
N VAL A 22 14.63 -0.07 6.75
CA VAL A 22 15.49 0.51 7.79
C VAL A 22 14.69 1.56 8.54
N GLU A 23 14.35 1.31 9.80
CA GLU A 23 13.48 2.16 10.63
C GLU A 23 13.91 3.64 10.66
N ARG A 24 15.23 3.89 10.70
CA ARG A 24 15.76 5.25 10.63
C ARG A 24 15.46 5.94 9.31
N HIS A 25 15.48 5.22 8.19
CA HIS A 25 15.14 5.80 6.88
C HIS A 25 13.64 6.00 6.71
N LEU A 26 12.83 5.10 7.30
CA LEU A 26 11.39 5.26 7.39
C LEU A 26 11.01 6.53 8.19
N THR A 27 11.56 6.72 9.39
CA THR A 27 11.27 7.92 10.20
C THR A 27 11.82 9.22 9.59
N TRP A 28 12.70 9.13 8.60
CA TRP A 28 13.25 10.27 7.85
C TRP A 28 12.53 10.57 6.54
N GLY A 29 11.49 9.82 6.16
CA GLY A 29 10.68 10.13 4.98
C GLY A 29 10.95 9.26 3.75
N MET A 30 11.70 8.16 3.87
CA MET A 30 11.90 7.22 2.76
C MET A 30 10.73 6.22 2.64
N GLU A 31 9.54 6.77 2.39
CA GLU A 31 8.30 6.04 2.23
C GLU A 31 7.39 6.62 1.14
N THR A 32 6.44 5.81 0.71
CA THR A 32 5.34 6.18 -0.17
C THR A 32 4.18 5.21 0.05
N ALA A 33 3.02 5.52 -0.53
CA ALA A 33 1.85 4.66 -0.48
C ALA A 33 1.26 4.47 -1.88
N PHE A 34 0.83 3.25 -2.17
CA PHE A 34 0.04 2.94 -3.35
C PHE A 34 -1.44 2.92 -2.98
N ILE A 35 -2.24 3.72 -3.70
CA ILE A 35 -3.69 3.65 -3.62
C ILE A 35 -4.17 2.80 -4.81
N VAL A 36 -4.54 1.56 -4.53
CA VAL A 36 -5.13 0.67 -5.53
C VAL A 36 -6.65 0.85 -5.46
N LYS A 37 -7.22 1.37 -6.54
CA LYS A 37 -8.66 1.65 -6.63
C LYS A 37 -9.46 0.36 -6.80
N ASN A 38 -10.76 0.43 -6.48
CA ASN A 38 -11.68 -0.66 -6.73
C ASN A 38 -11.73 -1.02 -8.23
N GLY A 39 -11.74 -2.32 -8.50
CA GLY A 39 -12.02 -2.88 -9.80
C GLY A 39 -13.53 -2.94 -10.09
N LYS A 40 -13.86 -3.58 -11.21
CA LYS A 40 -15.26 -3.71 -11.67
C LYS A 40 -16.03 -4.80 -10.94
N HIS A 41 -15.33 -5.82 -10.44
CA HIS A 41 -15.95 -6.99 -9.84
C HIS A 41 -16.09 -6.84 -8.31
N PRO A 42 -17.12 -7.46 -7.68
CA PRO A 42 -17.33 -7.38 -6.23
C PRO A 42 -16.12 -7.80 -5.39
N GLU A 43 -15.38 -8.82 -5.82
CA GLU A 43 -14.16 -9.30 -5.18
C GLU A 43 -12.98 -8.33 -5.30
N ALA A 44 -13.05 -7.39 -6.25
CA ALA A 44 -12.07 -6.34 -6.45
C ALA A 44 -12.54 -5.02 -5.80
N GLN A 45 -13.33 -5.09 -4.72
CA GLN A 45 -13.70 -3.95 -3.90
C GLN A 45 -12.97 -3.99 -2.55
N MET A 46 -12.53 -2.82 -2.08
CA MET A 46 -12.01 -2.68 -0.73
C MET A 46 -13.12 -2.95 0.29
N LEU A 47 -12.78 -3.65 1.37
CA LEU A 47 -13.70 -3.88 2.49
C LEU A 47 -14.04 -2.55 3.18
N PRO A 48 -15.26 -2.42 3.74
CA PRO A 48 -15.60 -1.26 4.55
C PRO A 48 -14.71 -1.20 5.81
N PRO A 49 -14.48 0.00 6.38
CA PRO A 49 -13.77 0.15 7.63
C PRO A 49 -14.42 -0.67 8.76
N PRO A 50 -13.63 -1.37 9.60
CA PRO A 50 -14.14 -2.00 10.82
C PRO A 50 -14.75 -0.97 11.78
N SER A 51 -15.78 -1.37 12.53
CA SER A 51 -16.49 -0.48 13.47
C SER A 51 -15.65 -0.10 14.70
N ASP A 52 -14.57 -0.83 14.96
CA ASP A 52 -13.68 -0.69 16.12
C ASP A 52 -12.36 0.01 15.76
N MET A 53 -12.31 0.73 14.63
CA MET A 53 -11.12 1.50 14.25
C MET A 53 -10.77 2.56 15.32
N PRO A 54 -9.49 2.69 15.72
CA PRO A 54 -9.06 3.76 16.62
C PRO A 54 -9.31 5.15 16.01
N PRO A 55 -9.57 6.18 16.84
CA PRO A 55 -9.67 7.56 16.36
C PRO A 55 -8.33 8.04 15.79
N CYS A 56 -8.39 9.01 14.86
CA CYS A 56 -7.23 9.68 14.30
C CYS A 56 -6.46 10.51 15.34
#